data_AF-A0A973TZY2-F1
#
_entry.id   AF-A0A973TZY2-F1
#
_cell.length_a   1.000
_cell.length_b   1.000
_cell.length_c   1.000
_cell.angle_alpha   90.00
_cell.angle_beta   90.00
_cell.angle_gamma   90.00
#
_symmetry.space_group_name_H-M   'P 1'
#
loop_
_entity.id
_entity.type
_entity.pdbx_description
1 polymer ?
#
loop_
_entity_poly.entity_id
_entity_poly.type
_entity_poly.pdbx_seq_one_letter_code
_entity_poly.pdbx_strand_id
1 'polypeptide(L)' 'MEKGIIERAYELAPGFGNIEDVRTALRREGYSNVDAHLAGPRIRSDLGKLLARP' A
#
# COMPACT_ATOMS: atom_id res chain seq x y z
N MET A 1 14.65 -11.52 -5.83
CA MET A 1 14.09 -10.97 -4.59
C MET A 1 12.63 -10.69 -4.88
N GLU A 2 11.73 -11.45 -4.26
CA GLU A 2 10.29 -11.23 -4.38
C GLU A 2 9.98 -9.87 -3.76
N LYS A 3 9.44 -8.94 -4.55
CA LYS A 3 9.06 -7.62 -4.05
C LYS A 3 8.01 -7.81 -2.97
N GLY A 4 8.29 -7.32 -1.77
CA GLY A 4 7.36 -7.43 -0.64
C GLY A 4 6.12 -6.57 -0.86
N ILE A 5 5.02 -6.93 -0.19
CA ILE A 5 3.76 -6.16 -0.17
C ILE A 5 4.01 -4.68 0.16
N ILE A 6 4.95 -4.41 1.06
CA ILE A 6 5.33 -3.07 1.50
C ILE A 6 5.93 -2.28 0.35
N GLU A 7 6.95 -2.82 -0.33
CA GLU A 7 7.59 -2.15 -1.47
C GLU A 7 6.58 -1.85 -2.57
N ARG A 8 5.68 -2.79 -2.84
CA ARG A 8 4.64 -2.63 -3.85
C ARG A 8 3.59 -1.59 -3.45
N ALA A 9 3.22 -1.54 -2.16
CA ALA A 9 2.35 -0.49 -1.63
C ALA A 9 2.96 0.90 -1.82
N TYR A 10 4.28 1.03 -1.63
CA TYR A 10 5.01 2.27 -1.82
C TYR A 10 5.08 2.71 -3.29
N GLU A 11 5.28 1.77 -4.22
CA GLU A 11 5.23 2.05 -5.65
C GLU A 11 3.82 2.51 -6.11
N LEU A 12 2.77 1.95 -5.50
CA LEU A 12 1.39 2.24 -5.85
C LEU A 12 0.83 3.50 -5.19
N ALA A 13 1.28 3.85 -3.99
CA ALA A 13 0.80 4.99 -3.21
C ALA A 13 0.68 6.31 -4.00
N PRO A 14 1.68 6.76 -4.77
CA PRO A 14 1.56 8.02 -5.52
C PRO A 14 0.53 7.98 -6.66
N GLY A 15 0.11 6.79 -7.11
CA GLY A 15 -0.94 6.62 -8.11
C GLY A 15 -2.36 6.56 -7.54
N PHE A 16 -2.51 6.54 -6.21
CA PHE A 16 -3.80 6.39 -5.53
C PHE A 16 -4.05 7.52 -4.53
N GLY A 17 -5.33 7.87 -4.33
CA GLY A 17 -5.74 8.92 -3.39
C GLY A 17 -5.96 8.42 -1.96
N ASN A 18 -6.06 7.10 -1.74
CA ASN A 18 -6.29 6.52 -0.42
C ASN A 18 -5.62 5.15 -0.26
N ILE A 19 -5.44 4.70 0.99
CA ILE A 19 -4.82 3.41 1.34
C ILE A 19 -5.72 2.22 0.94
N GLU A 20 -7.03 2.41 0.83
CA GLU A 20 -7.96 1.33 0.47
C GLU A 20 -7.81 0.91 -1.00
N ASP A 21 -7.55 1.87 -1.89
CA ASP A 21 -7.21 1.64 -3.29
C ASP A 21 -5.88 0.87 -3.41
N VAL A 22 -4.85 1.28 -2.64
CA VAL A 22 -3.57 0.56 -2.57
C VAL A 22 -3.79 -0.89 -2.10
N ARG A 23 -4.62 -1.09 -1.07
CA ARG A 23 -4.96 -2.43 -0.57
C ARG A 23 -5.69 -3.27 -1.62
N THR A 24 -6.62 -2.65 -2.34
CA THR A 24 -7.39 -3.31 -3.40
C THR A 24 -6.50 -3.71 -4.57
N ALA A 25 -5.59 -2.83 -4.99
CA ALA A 25 -4.61 -3.10 -6.03
C ALA A 25 -3.68 -4.27 -5.66
N LEU A 26 -3.14 -4.28 -4.44
CA LEU A 26 -2.29 -5.38 -3.96
C LEU A 26 -3.05 -6.71 -3.87
N ARG A 27 -4.29 -6.70 -3.38
CA ARG A 27 -5.13 -7.91 -3.38
C ARG A 27 -5.40 -8.40 -4.80
N ARG A 28 -5.60 -7.50 -5.77
CA ARG A 28 -5.77 -7.84 -7.19
C ARG A 28 -4.50 -8.40 -7.84
N GLU A 29 -3.32 -7.95 -7.40
CA GLU A 29 -2.02 -8.51 -7.80
C GLU A 29 -1.77 -9.92 -7.23
N GLY A 30 -2.62 -10.40 -6.31
CA GLY A 30 -2.50 -11.73 -5.69
C GLY A 30 -1.74 -11.73 -4.37
N TYR A 31 -1.42 -10.56 -3.82
CA TYR A 31 -0.82 -10.48 -2.50
C TYR A 31 -1.85 -10.89 -1.42
N SER A 32 -1.44 -11.84 -0.57
CA SER A 32 -2.17 -12.25 0.64
C SER A 32 -1.63 -11.51 1.86
N ASN A 33 -2.41 -11.36 2.94
CA ASN A 33 -2.01 -10.63 4.15
C ASN A 33 -1.70 -9.13 3.96
N VAL A 34 -2.19 -8.52 2.88
CA VAL A 34 -2.02 -7.08 2.61
C VAL A 34 -2.45 -6.24 3.82
N ASP A 35 -3.57 -6.57 4.45
CA ASP A 35 -4.04 -5.89 5.65
C ASP A 35 -3.08 -6.01 6.83
N ALA A 36 -2.45 -7.16 7.06
CA ALA A 36 -1.50 -7.32 8.16
C ALA A 36 -0.26 -6.46 7.96
N HIS A 37 0.23 -6.33 6.72
CA HIS A 37 1.37 -5.50 6.38
C HIS A 37 1.03 -4.00 6.36
N LEU A 38 -0.16 -3.64 5.83
CA LEU A 38 -0.65 -2.26 5.75
C LEU A 38 -1.28 -1.76 7.06
N ALA A 39 -1.62 -2.62 8.01
CA ALA A 39 -2.18 -2.21 9.31
C ALA A 39 -1.13 -1.58 10.24
N GLY A 40 0.16 -1.71 9.92
CA GLY A 40 1.24 -1.11 10.70
C GLY A 40 1.06 0.42 10.80
N PRO A 41 1.07 1.01 12.01
CA PRO A 41 0.84 2.45 12.19
C PRO A 41 1.90 3.31 11.48
N ARG A 42 3.15 2.82 11.41
CA ARG A 42 4.23 3.44 10.64
C ARG A 42 3.95 3.39 9.14
N ILE A 43 3.58 2.23 8.60
CA ILE A 43 3.28 2.02 7.18
C ILE A 43 2.10 2.90 6.76
N ARG A 44 1.01 2.93 7.54
CA ARG A 44 -0.14 3.82 7.25
C ARG A 44 0.26 5.29 7.25
N SER A 45 1.06 5.72 8.22
CA SER A 45 1.50 7.11 8.31
C SER A 45 2.38 7.50 7.13
N ASP A 46 3.22 6.57 6.66
CA ASP A 46 4.16 6.81 5.58
C ASP A 46 3.48 6.76 4.21
N LEU A 47 2.65 5.73 3.96
CA LEU A 47 1.77 5.69 2.80
C LEU A 47 0.85 6.91 2.75
N GLY A 48 0.29 7.32 3.89
CA GLY A 48 -0.55 8.52 3.99
C GLY A 48 0.14 9.80 3.51
N LYS A 49 1.47 9.89 3.60
CA LYS A 49 2.25 11.02 3.06
C LYS A 49 2.50 10.91 1.55
N LEU A 50 2.51 9.68 1.02
CA LEU A 50 2.82 9.36 -0.37
C LEU A 50 1.58 9.22 -1.25
N LEU A 51 0.42 8.96 -0.65
CA LEU A 51 -0.86 9.05 -1.34
C LEU A 51 -0.96 10.40 -2.03
N ALA A 52 -1.48 10.39 -3.25
CA ALA A 52 -1.71 11.59 -4.03
C ALA A 52 -2.57 12.55 -3.19
N ARG A 53 -1.90 13.58 -2.65
CA ARG A 53 -2.56 14.62 -1.87
C ARG A 53 -3.49 15.37 -2.84
N PRO A 54 -4.80 15.43 -2.58
CA PRO A 54 -5.71 16.23 -3.39
C PRO A 54 -5.30 17.71 -3.39
#